data_AF-A0A970QNN2-F1
#
_entry.id   AF-A0A970QNN2-F1
#
_cell.length_a   1.000
_cell.length_b   1.000
_cell.length_c   1.000
_cell.angle_alpha   90.00
_cell.angle_beta   90.00
_cell.angle_gamma   90.00
#
_symmetry.space_group_name_H-M   'P 1'
#
loop_
_entity.id
_entity.type
_entity.pdbx_description
1 polymer ?
#
loop_
_entity_poly.entity_id
_entity_poly.type
_entity_poly.pdbx_seq_one_letter_code
_entity_poly.pdbx_strand_id
1 'polypeptide(L)'
;MKRLSFPIIVTLTLTLMLSACKHNKNFSDQEYIDFVENALHDINKDNPHSINASINIDAFVQRIYNQMCDVDKKKLKQFIETNFKPGNILLSFVEEGADLRFIRFYRQNDTAHAIIRTYYNGGISVEDWELGQKNGQITINDAFSVVSGIHWSDDWRMKACRNFHIINDETILINQLIEINALITKGEYAQADSAFFWVEQACINNLYGRTMQFNLASLHLPYDEVHALAKDFLSKFPQHKHITEFYLLQSAIVNGLVDKVEYHNQNLQPLLGFDPVYFVYKSWALNHANRLEESLQMLDSAIFYMPQVYDFYHNKLDIYYELRKYNEMLTHLYVIDSIFAPTDKDVPFIEKSYPELLKLKAFDEWKSQRLFLSNSY
;
A
#
# COMPACT_ATOMS: atom_id res chain seq x y z
N MET A 1 -32.03 -8.15 86.96
CA MET A 1 -30.91 -8.67 86.13
C MET A 1 -31.39 -9.91 85.39
N LYS A 2 -30.99 -10.07 84.11
CA LYS A 2 -31.35 -11.14 83.13
C LYS A 2 -32.67 -10.87 82.38
N ARG A 3 -32.61 -10.17 81.24
CA ARG A 3 -32.38 -10.62 79.83
C ARG A 3 -33.66 -11.08 79.13
N LEU A 4 -34.31 -10.11 78.47
CA LEU A 4 -35.06 -10.22 77.20
C LEU A 4 -34.11 -10.74 76.08
N SER A 5 -34.48 -11.31 74.93
CA SER A 5 -35.73 -11.40 74.14
C SER A 5 -35.53 -12.38 72.97
N PHE A 6 -36.65 -12.97 72.51
CA PHE A 6 -37.05 -13.59 71.22
C PHE A 6 -36.06 -13.94 70.07
N PRO A 7 -36.34 -15.03 69.31
CA PRO A 7 -35.57 -15.44 68.13
C PRO A 7 -35.99 -14.62 66.90
N ILE A 8 -35.01 -14.23 66.07
CA ILE A 8 -35.26 -13.63 64.75
C ILE A 8 -34.65 -14.55 63.70
N ILE A 9 -35.53 -15.08 62.86
CA ILE A 9 -35.23 -15.70 61.57
C ILE A 9 -34.74 -14.58 60.64
N VAL A 10 -33.52 -14.72 60.12
CA VAL A 10 -33.03 -13.90 58.99
C VAL A 10 -32.63 -14.84 57.86
N THR A 11 -33.56 -15.07 56.96
CA THR A 11 -33.27 -15.31 55.54
C THR A 11 -33.06 -13.95 54.90
N LEU A 12 -31.91 -13.70 54.26
CA LEU A 12 -31.85 -12.86 53.05
C LEU A 12 -30.50 -13.02 52.33
N THR A 13 -30.55 -13.76 51.23
CA THR A 13 -29.92 -13.49 49.93
C THR A 13 -28.47 -13.01 49.91
N LEU A 14 -27.58 -13.97 49.64
CA LEU A 14 -26.28 -13.72 49.01
C LEU A 14 -26.53 -13.29 47.55
N THR A 15 -26.74 -11.99 47.31
CA THR A 15 -26.73 -11.45 45.95
C THR A 15 -25.27 -11.41 45.49
N LEU A 16 -24.87 -12.47 44.78
CA LEU A 16 -23.73 -12.41 43.87
C LEU A 16 -23.99 -11.25 42.88
N MET A 17 -23.43 -10.09 43.18
CA MET A 17 -23.11 -9.08 42.18
C MET A 17 -22.02 -9.69 41.28
N LEU A 18 -22.43 -10.60 40.39
CA LEU A 18 -21.77 -10.75 39.10
C LEU A 18 -22.08 -9.46 38.35
N SER A 19 -21.39 -8.37 38.73
CA SER A 19 -21.10 -7.32 37.78
C SER A 19 -20.33 -8.02 36.68
N ALA A 20 -21.02 -8.39 35.61
CA ALA A 20 -20.43 -8.62 34.31
C ALA A 20 -19.81 -7.29 33.87
N CYS A 21 -18.71 -6.89 34.52
CA CYS A 21 -17.66 -6.22 33.80
C CYS A 21 -17.32 -7.19 32.69
N LYS A 22 -17.84 -6.94 31.47
CA LYS A 22 -17.12 -7.34 30.26
C LYS A 22 -15.74 -6.75 30.46
N HIS A 23 -14.81 -7.52 31.05
CA HIS A 23 -13.41 -7.20 30.92
C HIS A 23 -13.19 -7.14 29.42
N ASN A 24 -12.93 -5.93 28.90
CA ASN A 24 -12.38 -5.80 27.57
C ASN A 24 -11.16 -6.72 27.58
N LYS A 25 -11.25 -7.82 26.83
CA LYS A 25 -10.14 -8.74 26.66
C LYS A 25 -8.99 -7.89 26.11
N ASN A 26 -7.96 -7.70 26.92
CA ASN A 26 -6.74 -7.05 26.43
C ASN A 26 -6.02 -8.08 25.57
N PHE A 27 -5.92 -7.78 24.27
CA PHE A 27 -5.19 -8.62 23.33
C PHE A 27 -3.69 -8.43 23.51
N SER A 28 -2.97 -9.54 23.48
CA SER A 28 -1.51 -9.57 23.38
C SER A 28 -1.04 -9.10 22.01
N ASP A 29 0.23 -8.69 21.91
CA ASP A 29 0.82 -8.27 20.62
C ASP A 29 0.78 -9.42 19.59
N GLN A 30 0.96 -10.67 20.04
CA GLN A 30 0.84 -11.83 19.16
C GLN A 30 -0.57 -11.98 18.58
N GLU A 31 -1.62 -11.72 19.37
CA GLU A 31 -3.00 -11.79 18.85
C GLU A 31 -3.29 -10.69 17.81
N TYR A 32 -2.65 -9.52 17.93
CA TYR A 32 -2.72 -8.49 16.88
C TYR A 32 -1.98 -8.89 15.62
N ILE A 33 -0.79 -9.51 15.76
CA ILE A 33 -0.01 -10.03 14.63
C ILE A 33 -0.82 -11.12 13.91
N ASP A 34 -1.32 -12.11 14.66
CA ASP A 34 -2.13 -13.20 14.12
C ASP A 34 -3.38 -12.65 13.41
N PHE A 35 -4.01 -11.60 13.95
CA PHE A 35 -5.14 -10.95 13.31
C PHE A 35 -4.79 -10.40 11.93
N VAL A 36 -3.67 -9.67 11.80
CA VAL A 36 -3.24 -9.07 10.53
C VAL A 36 -2.84 -10.15 9.53
N GLU A 37 -2.05 -11.14 9.95
CA GLU A 37 -1.62 -12.23 9.09
C GLU A 37 -2.81 -13.05 8.56
N ASN A 38 -3.77 -13.38 9.42
CA ASN A 38 -5.00 -14.07 9.00
C ASN A 38 -5.84 -13.20 8.06
N ALA A 39 -5.93 -11.89 8.31
CA ALA A 39 -6.67 -10.98 7.44
C ALA A 39 -6.07 -10.94 6.02
N LEU A 40 -4.74 -10.86 5.89
CA LEU A 40 -4.07 -10.90 4.58
C LEU A 40 -4.18 -12.27 3.91
N HIS A 41 -4.09 -13.35 4.69
CA HIS A 41 -4.29 -14.72 4.18
C HIS A 41 -5.70 -14.94 3.64
N ASP A 42 -6.71 -14.39 4.30
CA ASP A 42 -8.10 -14.45 3.83
C ASP A 42 -8.29 -13.68 2.51
N ILE A 43 -7.63 -12.53 2.33
CA ILE A 43 -7.63 -11.81 1.04
C ILE A 43 -7.06 -12.68 -0.08
N ASN A 44 -5.92 -13.35 0.16
CA ASN A 44 -5.32 -14.26 -0.81
C ASN A 44 -6.17 -15.53 -1.08
N LYS A 45 -7.29 -15.71 -0.38
CA LYS A 45 -8.26 -16.80 -0.57
C LYS A 45 -9.63 -16.27 -1.01
N ASP A 46 -9.66 -15.11 -1.65
CA ASP A 46 -10.86 -14.46 -2.18
C ASP A 46 -11.92 -14.17 -1.08
N ASN A 47 -11.48 -13.95 0.15
CA ASN A 47 -12.35 -13.67 1.30
C ASN A 47 -12.12 -12.25 1.87
N PRO A 48 -12.75 -11.22 1.29
CA PRO A 48 -12.60 -9.84 1.77
C PRO A 48 -13.38 -9.54 3.05
N HIS A 49 -14.21 -10.48 3.52
CA HIS A 49 -15.13 -10.24 4.62
C HIS A 49 -14.41 -10.01 5.95
N SER A 50 -13.29 -10.68 6.20
CA SER A 50 -12.52 -10.57 7.45
C SER A 50 -12.08 -9.14 7.72
N ILE A 51 -11.51 -8.46 6.73
CA ILE A 51 -11.11 -7.05 6.83
C ILE A 51 -12.34 -6.15 6.94
N ASN A 52 -13.31 -6.32 6.03
CA ASN A 52 -14.49 -5.46 5.98
C ASN A 52 -15.32 -5.48 7.28
N ALA A 53 -15.44 -6.65 7.92
CA ALA A 53 -16.16 -6.82 9.17
C ALA A 53 -15.37 -6.28 10.38
N SER A 54 -14.04 -6.17 10.26
CA SER A 54 -13.16 -5.71 11.32
C SER A 54 -13.02 -4.18 11.38
N ILE A 55 -13.55 -3.44 10.40
CA ILE A 55 -13.53 -1.98 10.43
C ILE A 55 -14.38 -1.46 11.60
N ASN A 56 -13.77 -0.65 12.47
CA ASN A 56 -14.52 0.06 13.51
C ASN A 56 -15.25 1.28 12.92
N ILE A 57 -16.36 1.01 12.24
CA ILE A 57 -17.17 2.04 11.55
C ILE A 57 -17.51 3.23 12.46
N ASP A 58 -17.81 3.01 13.74
CA ASP A 58 -18.16 4.12 14.63
C ASP A 58 -16.97 5.05 14.90
N ALA A 59 -15.77 4.48 15.14
CA ALA A 59 -14.56 5.29 15.32
C ALA A 59 -14.18 6.00 14.03
N PHE A 60 -14.25 5.29 12.89
CA PHE A 60 -13.93 5.82 11.57
C PHE A 60 -14.86 6.97 11.18
N VAL A 61 -16.19 6.79 11.31
CA VAL A 61 -17.19 7.84 11.06
C VAL A 61 -17.01 9.01 12.02
N GLN A 62 -16.63 8.78 13.27
CA GLN A 62 -16.38 9.88 14.22
C GLN A 62 -15.20 10.75 13.78
N ARG A 63 -14.11 10.15 13.27
CA ARG A 63 -12.96 10.90 12.73
C ARG A 63 -13.36 11.80 11.58
N ILE A 64 -14.08 11.23 10.60
CA ILE A 64 -14.61 11.96 9.45
C ILE A 64 -15.51 13.10 9.91
N TYR A 65 -16.47 12.80 10.78
CA TYR A 65 -17.48 13.75 11.24
C TYR A 65 -16.87 14.94 12.01
N ASN A 66 -15.82 14.72 12.80
CA ASN A 66 -15.15 15.78 13.54
C ASN A 66 -14.53 16.87 12.65
N GLN A 67 -14.24 16.53 11.40
CA GLN A 67 -13.62 17.42 10.41
C GLN A 67 -14.60 17.85 9.30
N MET A 68 -15.86 17.44 9.36
CA MET A 68 -16.91 17.84 8.42
C MET A 68 -17.95 18.72 9.10
N CYS A 69 -18.33 19.80 8.44
CA CYS A 69 -19.54 20.53 8.78
C CYS A 69 -20.72 20.03 7.94
N ASP A 70 -21.93 20.16 8.46
CA ASP A 70 -23.19 20.13 7.68
C ASP A 70 -23.64 18.80 7.05
N VAL A 71 -23.28 17.65 7.63
CA VAL A 71 -23.87 16.34 7.27
C VAL A 71 -24.57 15.71 8.46
N ASP A 72 -25.70 15.04 8.22
CA ASP A 72 -26.30 14.18 9.25
C ASP A 72 -25.42 12.95 9.50
N LYS A 73 -24.99 12.74 10.75
CA LYS A 73 -24.07 11.65 11.12
C LYS A 73 -24.59 10.26 10.76
N LYS A 74 -25.92 10.03 10.78
CA LYS A 74 -26.50 8.73 10.39
C LYS A 74 -26.40 8.53 8.89
N LYS A 75 -26.67 9.57 8.09
CA LYS A 75 -26.46 9.53 6.63
C LYS A 75 -25.00 9.29 6.27
N LEU A 76 -24.06 9.95 6.95
CA LEU A 76 -22.63 9.71 6.78
C LEU A 76 -22.28 8.25 7.11
N LYS A 77 -22.74 7.74 8.25
CA LYS A 77 -22.51 6.35 8.65
C LYS A 77 -23.03 5.37 7.58
N GLN A 78 -24.25 5.56 7.10
CA GLN A 78 -24.83 4.72 6.05
C GLN A 78 -24.00 4.76 4.75
N PHE A 79 -23.53 5.95 4.34
CA PHE A 79 -22.65 6.10 3.19
C PHE A 79 -21.34 5.31 3.36
N ILE A 80 -20.68 5.44 4.52
CA ILE A 80 -19.44 4.70 4.82
C ILE A 80 -19.70 3.19 4.88
N GLU A 81 -20.72 2.72 5.59
CA GLU A 81 -21.05 1.30 5.70
C GLU A 81 -21.34 0.65 4.35
N THR A 82 -21.89 1.43 3.41
CA THR A 82 -22.22 0.95 2.07
C THR A 82 -20.99 0.89 1.18
N ASN A 83 -20.15 1.94 1.20
CA ASN A 83 -19.13 2.14 0.18
C ASN A 83 -17.71 1.82 0.64
N PHE A 84 -17.41 1.95 1.93
CA PHE A 84 -16.06 1.69 2.44
C PHE A 84 -15.87 0.19 2.67
N LYS A 85 -15.25 -0.46 1.68
CA LYS A 85 -14.94 -1.89 1.65
C LYS A 85 -13.46 -2.13 1.37
N PRO A 86 -12.55 -1.80 2.31
CA PRO A 86 -11.12 -1.92 2.07
C PRO A 86 -10.68 -3.36 1.76
N GLY A 87 -11.36 -4.37 2.30
CA GLY A 87 -11.11 -5.77 1.94
C GLY A 87 -11.36 -6.06 0.45
N ASN A 88 -12.40 -5.47 -0.14
CA ASN A 88 -12.67 -5.62 -1.58
C ASN A 88 -11.62 -4.90 -2.44
N ILE A 89 -11.13 -3.74 -1.99
CA ILE A 89 -10.09 -2.99 -2.69
C ILE A 89 -8.77 -3.78 -2.69
N LEU A 90 -8.39 -4.33 -1.54
CA LEU A 90 -7.19 -5.18 -1.44
C LEU A 90 -7.33 -6.46 -2.27
N LEU A 91 -8.52 -7.08 -2.26
CA LEU A 91 -8.79 -8.23 -3.12
C LEU A 91 -8.62 -7.88 -4.61
N SER A 92 -9.16 -6.74 -5.08
CA SER A 92 -8.99 -6.36 -6.49
C SER A 92 -7.52 -6.18 -6.87
N PHE A 93 -6.67 -5.70 -5.96
CA PHE A 93 -5.24 -5.64 -6.22
C PHE A 93 -4.61 -7.03 -6.33
N VAL A 94 -4.98 -7.97 -5.45
CA VAL A 94 -4.49 -9.35 -5.50
C VAL A 94 -4.97 -10.07 -6.76
N GLU A 95 -6.24 -9.88 -7.16
CA GLU A 95 -6.79 -10.40 -8.42
C GLU A 95 -6.04 -9.86 -9.64
N GLU A 96 -5.51 -8.64 -9.55
CA GLU A 96 -4.66 -8.04 -10.58
C GLU A 96 -3.19 -8.47 -10.51
N GLY A 97 -2.78 -9.22 -9.48
CA GLY A 97 -1.42 -9.77 -9.32
C GLY A 97 -0.56 -9.07 -8.26
N ALA A 98 -1.16 -8.26 -7.38
CA ALA A 98 -0.44 -7.60 -6.31
C ALA A 98 0.06 -8.57 -5.23
N ASP A 99 1.25 -8.32 -4.71
CA ASP A 99 1.77 -8.96 -3.51
C ASP A 99 1.37 -8.11 -2.28
N LEU A 100 0.69 -8.73 -1.32
CA LEU A 100 0.36 -8.14 -0.03
C LEU A 100 1.24 -8.76 1.06
N ARG A 101 1.90 -7.92 1.87
CA ARG A 101 2.81 -8.39 2.90
C ARG A 101 2.66 -7.62 4.20
N PHE A 102 2.48 -8.35 5.30
CA PHE A 102 2.68 -7.82 6.64
C PHE A 102 4.17 -7.64 6.89
N ILE A 103 4.60 -6.42 7.25
CA ILE A 103 6.00 -6.11 7.42
C ILE A 103 6.41 -6.06 8.89
N ARG A 104 5.67 -5.33 9.72
CA ARG A 104 5.96 -5.26 11.16
C ARG A 104 4.76 -4.82 11.98
N PHE A 105 4.77 -5.24 13.23
CA PHE A 105 3.90 -4.74 14.28
C PHE A 105 4.68 -3.79 15.19
N TYR A 106 4.01 -2.77 15.73
CA TYR A 106 4.58 -1.93 16.77
C TYR A 106 3.49 -1.26 17.62
N ARG A 107 3.89 -0.64 18.74
CA ARG A 107 3.00 0.22 19.54
C ARG A 107 3.45 1.67 19.52
N GLN A 108 2.48 2.57 19.44
CA GLN A 108 2.68 4.01 19.61
C GLN A 108 1.64 4.54 20.59
N ASN A 109 2.08 5.12 21.71
CA ASN A 109 1.20 5.63 22.76
C ASN A 109 0.14 4.59 23.20
N ASP A 110 0.56 3.35 23.43
CA ASP A 110 -0.26 2.16 23.74
C ASP A 110 -1.22 1.68 22.65
N THR A 111 -1.34 2.41 21.54
CA THR A 111 -2.09 1.98 20.34
C THR A 111 -1.28 0.94 19.56
N ALA A 112 -1.95 -0.11 19.10
CA ALA A 112 -1.37 -1.17 18.28
C ALA A 112 -1.37 -0.76 16.81
N HIS A 113 -0.26 -1.00 16.11
CA HIS A 113 -0.10 -0.64 14.71
C HIS A 113 0.50 -1.79 13.90
N ALA A 114 0.12 -1.88 12.62
CA ALA A 114 0.69 -2.83 11.68
C ALA A 114 1.05 -2.14 10.37
N ILE A 115 2.28 -2.36 9.91
CA ILE A 115 2.74 -1.91 8.59
C ILE A 115 2.46 -3.02 7.58
N ILE A 116 1.70 -2.69 6.54
CA ILE A 116 1.39 -3.57 5.41
C ILE A 116 1.89 -2.92 4.14
N ARG A 117 2.47 -3.74 3.27
CA ARG A 117 2.97 -3.32 1.96
C ARG A 117 2.18 -4.02 0.87
N THR A 118 1.70 -3.24 -0.08
CA THR A 118 1.16 -3.71 -1.36
C THR A 118 2.17 -3.40 -2.45
N TYR A 119 2.58 -4.40 -3.23
CA TYR A 119 3.43 -4.20 -4.41
C TYR A 119 2.67 -4.66 -5.64
N TYR A 120 2.56 -3.82 -6.66
CA TYR A 120 1.87 -4.14 -7.91
C TYR A 120 2.36 -3.30 -9.08
N ASN A 121 2.70 -3.93 -10.20
CA ASN A 121 3.07 -3.29 -11.47
C ASN A 121 4.15 -2.19 -11.29
N GLY A 122 5.19 -2.52 -10.53
CA GLY A 122 6.25 -1.59 -10.15
C GLY A 122 5.87 -0.50 -9.12
N GLY A 123 4.59 -0.36 -8.80
CA GLY A 123 4.10 0.48 -7.71
C GLY A 123 4.24 -0.19 -6.35
N ILE A 124 4.43 0.62 -5.32
CA ILE A 124 4.32 0.19 -3.92
C ILE A 124 3.32 1.11 -3.21
N SER A 125 2.54 0.54 -2.31
CA SER A 125 1.82 1.26 -1.28
C SER A 125 2.26 0.70 0.06
N VAL A 126 2.50 1.57 1.03
CA VAL A 126 2.79 1.18 2.41
C VAL A 126 1.74 1.83 3.29
N GLU A 127 1.00 1.01 4.01
CA GLU A 127 -0.06 1.42 4.90
C GLU A 127 0.30 1.10 6.35
N ASP A 128 -0.01 2.02 7.25
CA ASP A 128 0.09 1.86 8.69
C ASP A 128 -1.32 1.75 9.27
N TRP A 129 -1.75 0.54 9.57
CA TRP A 129 -3.06 0.26 10.13
C TRP A 129 -3.06 0.50 11.63
N GLU A 130 -3.94 1.39 12.07
CA GLU A 130 -4.21 1.60 13.49
C GLU A 130 -5.22 0.55 13.97
N LEU A 131 -4.79 -0.29 14.91
CA LEU A 131 -5.58 -1.39 15.45
C LEU A 131 -6.18 -1.01 16.80
N GLY A 132 -7.42 -1.43 17.01
CA GLY A 132 -8.21 -1.19 18.21
C GLY A 132 -8.86 -2.46 18.74
N GLN A 133 -9.77 -2.27 19.68
CA GLN A 133 -10.59 -3.34 20.22
C GLN A 133 -12.02 -2.86 20.43
N LYS A 134 -12.99 -3.71 20.05
CA LYS A 134 -14.41 -3.43 20.26
C LYS A 134 -15.14 -4.74 20.50
N ASN A 135 -15.96 -4.78 21.56
CA ASN A 135 -16.78 -5.95 21.89
C ASN A 135 -15.99 -7.27 22.01
N GLY A 136 -14.74 -7.21 22.48
CA GLY A 136 -13.89 -8.40 22.62
C GLY A 136 -13.33 -8.94 21.30
N GLN A 137 -13.27 -8.11 20.26
CA GLN A 137 -12.64 -8.39 18.96
C GLN A 137 -11.62 -7.29 18.65
N ILE A 138 -10.56 -7.65 17.92
CA ILE A 138 -9.63 -6.69 17.32
C ILE A 138 -10.34 -5.99 16.17
N THR A 139 -10.10 -4.69 16.02
CA THR A 139 -10.68 -3.89 14.94
C THR A 139 -9.62 -3.06 14.24
N ILE A 140 -9.87 -2.67 12.99
CA ILE A 140 -9.09 -1.65 12.28
C ILE A 140 -9.82 -0.32 12.46
N ASN A 141 -9.18 0.65 13.12
CA ASN A 141 -9.77 1.95 13.39
C ASN A 141 -9.59 2.91 12.23
N ASP A 142 -8.44 2.85 11.56
CA ASP A 142 -8.02 3.69 10.44
C ASP A 142 -6.73 3.12 9.84
N ALA A 143 -6.29 3.68 8.72
CA ALA A 143 -4.95 3.43 8.20
C ALA A 143 -4.35 4.71 7.63
N PHE A 144 -3.04 4.87 7.73
CA PHE A 144 -2.28 5.95 7.11
C PHE A 144 -1.49 5.41 5.92
N SER A 145 -1.64 6.01 4.74
CA SER A 145 -0.80 5.68 3.59
C SER A 145 0.45 6.54 3.60
N VAL A 146 1.62 5.90 3.69
CA VAL A 146 2.93 6.57 3.58
C VAL A 146 3.10 7.25 2.22
N VAL A 147 2.56 6.63 1.17
CA VAL A 147 2.74 7.11 -0.20
C VAL A 147 1.91 8.36 -0.43
N SER A 148 0.62 8.38 -0.08
CA SER A 148 -0.22 9.56 -0.31
C SER A 148 -0.19 10.56 0.85
N GLY A 149 0.31 10.17 2.03
CA GLY A 149 0.36 11.03 3.20
C GLY A 149 -1.02 11.32 3.82
N ILE A 150 -2.01 10.44 3.61
CA ILE A 150 -3.39 10.62 4.10
C ILE A 150 -3.87 9.40 4.87
N HIS A 151 -4.76 9.65 5.82
CA HIS A 151 -5.54 8.58 6.43
C HIS A 151 -6.67 8.12 5.52
N TRP A 152 -7.09 6.85 5.64
CA TRP A 152 -8.32 6.38 5.03
C TRP A 152 -9.51 7.24 5.44
N SER A 153 -9.58 7.67 6.71
CA SER A 153 -10.64 8.57 7.17
C SER A 153 -10.63 9.92 6.43
N ASP A 154 -9.47 10.50 6.16
CA ASP A 154 -9.37 11.74 5.37
C ASP A 154 -9.80 11.53 3.91
N ASP A 155 -9.34 10.46 3.25
CA ASP A 155 -9.77 10.12 1.88
C ASP A 155 -11.30 9.92 1.79
N TRP A 156 -11.87 9.21 2.76
CA TRP A 156 -13.31 8.96 2.80
C TRP A 156 -14.14 10.18 3.22
N ARG A 157 -13.55 11.10 3.99
CA ARG A 157 -14.13 12.42 4.23
C ARG A 157 -14.27 13.19 2.93
N MET A 158 -13.23 13.19 2.10
CA MET A 158 -13.23 13.87 0.80
C MET A 158 -14.27 13.26 -0.15
N LYS A 159 -14.38 11.93 -0.19
CA LYS A 159 -15.43 11.20 -0.94
C LYS A 159 -16.83 11.53 -0.42
N ALA A 160 -17.01 11.62 0.90
CA ALA A 160 -18.27 12.01 1.50
C ALA A 160 -18.67 13.45 1.15
N CYS A 161 -17.73 14.41 1.21
CA CYS A 161 -17.99 15.79 0.79
C CYS A 161 -18.55 15.86 -0.64
N ARG A 162 -17.95 15.12 -1.59
CA ARG A 162 -18.45 15.03 -2.97
C ARG A 162 -19.86 14.44 -3.03
N ASN A 163 -20.07 13.30 -2.38
CA ASN A 163 -21.37 12.62 -2.37
C ASN A 163 -22.49 13.50 -1.80
N PHE A 164 -22.18 14.30 -0.78
CA PHE A 164 -23.13 15.21 -0.14
C PHE A 164 -23.12 16.63 -0.73
N HIS A 165 -22.41 16.86 -1.84
CA HIS A 165 -22.31 18.15 -2.54
C HIS A 165 -21.83 19.30 -1.63
N ILE A 166 -20.93 18.99 -0.69
CA ILE A 166 -20.28 19.98 0.16
C ILE A 166 -19.15 20.61 -0.64
N ILE A 167 -19.23 21.92 -0.86
CA ILE A 167 -18.22 22.69 -1.57
C ILE A 167 -17.53 23.62 -0.57
N ASN A 168 -16.23 23.46 -0.45
CA ASN A 168 -15.32 24.31 0.31
C ASN A 168 -13.93 24.34 -0.35
N ASP A 169 -13.02 25.16 0.16
CA ASP A 169 -11.68 25.35 -0.40
C ASP A 169 -10.90 24.02 -0.53
N GLU A 170 -11.09 23.11 0.42
CA GLU A 170 -10.44 21.81 0.40
C GLU A 170 -10.96 20.92 -0.74
N THR A 171 -12.28 20.83 -0.91
CA THR A 171 -12.87 20.06 -2.01
C THR A 171 -12.49 20.60 -3.40
N ILE A 172 -12.32 21.93 -3.51
CA ILE A 172 -11.84 22.58 -4.74
C ILE A 172 -10.38 22.17 -5.00
N LEU A 173 -9.52 22.32 -3.99
CA LEU A 173 -8.11 21.93 -4.08
C LEU A 173 -7.97 20.47 -4.50
N ILE A 174 -8.75 19.58 -3.91
CA ILE A 174 -8.66 18.14 -4.22
C ILE A 174 -9.07 17.86 -5.66
N ASN A 175 -10.10 18.53 -6.20
CA ASN A 175 -10.46 18.35 -7.60
C ASN A 175 -9.29 18.73 -8.52
N GLN A 176 -8.60 19.82 -8.22
CA GLN A 176 -7.40 20.23 -8.97
C GLN A 176 -6.25 19.22 -8.80
N LEU A 177 -6.03 18.70 -7.60
CA LEU A 177 -5.01 17.66 -7.34
C LEU A 177 -5.32 16.34 -8.07
N ILE A 178 -6.59 15.96 -8.24
CA ILE A 178 -6.97 14.78 -9.04
C ILE A 178 -6.62 14.99 -10.52
N GLU A 179 -6.90 16.18 -11.06
CA GLU A 179 -6.52 16.52 -12.43
C GLU A 179 -5.01 16.47 -12.62
N ILE A 180 -4.25 17.02 -11.67
CA ILE A 180 -2.79 16.93 -11.66
C ILE A 180 -2.33 15.47 -11.60
N ASN A 181 -2.92 14.66 -10.71
CA ASN A 181 -2.57 13.24 -10.60
C ASN A 181 -2.85 12.47 -11.90
N ALA A 182 -3.93 12.82 -12.62
CA ALA A 182 -4.22 12.23 -13.92
C ALA A 182 -3.14 12.56 -14.98
N LEU A 183 -2.53 13.75 -14.92
CA LEU A 183 -1.37 14.12 -15.75
C LEU A 183 -0.13 13.32 -15.34
N ILE A 184 0.12 13.18 -14.03
CA ILE A 184 1.23 12.37 -13.48
C ILE A 184 1.15 10.93 -13.96
N THR A 185 -0.03 10.28 -13.85
CA THR A 185 -0.25 8.89 -14.28
C THR A 185 0.01 8.69 -15.79
N LYS A 186 -0.17 9.73 -16.61
CA LYS A 186 0.12 9.70 -18.05
C LYS A 186 1.57 10.01 -18.40
N GLY A 187 2.40 10.37 -17.42
CA GLY A 187 3.77 10.85 -17.65
C GLY A 187 3.84 12.28 -18.21
N GLU A 188 2.76 13.06 -18.15
CA GLU A 188 2.68 14.42 -18.68
C GLU A 188 3.23 15.44 -17.66
N TYR A 189 4.46 15.22 -17.20
CA TYR A 189 5.03 15.93 -16.04
C TYR A 189 5.10 17.45 -16.20
N ALA A 190 5.47 17.97 -17.37
CA ALA A 190 5.50 19.42 -17.60
C ALA A 190 4.12 20.09 -17.48
N GLN A 191 3.05 19.38 -17.87
CA GLN A 191 1.68 19.87 -17.69
C GLN A 191 1.25 19.76 -16.23
N ALA A 192 1.64 18.67 -15.56
CA ALA A 192 1.41 18.49 -14.13
C ALA A 192 2.09 19.60 -13.31
N ASP A 193 3.34 19.96 -13.61
CA ASP A 193 4.06 21.07 -12.97
C ASP A 193 3.34 22.40 -13.19
N SER A 194 2.93 22.66 -14.43
CA SER A 194 2.20 23.87 -14.80
C SER A 194 0.88 23.98 -14.04
N ALA A 195 0.16 22.86 -13.88
CA ALA A 195 -1.08 22.82 -13.10
C ALA A 195 -0.80 22.95 -11.59
N PHE A 196 0.26 22.33 -11.09
CA PHE A 196 0.65 22.40 -9.67
C PHE A 196 1.02 23.82 -9.25
N PHE A 197 1.70 24.58 -10.11
CA PHE A 197 2.04 25.99 -9.88
C PHE A 197 0.83 26.84 -9.45
N TRP A 198 -0.36 26.56 -10.01
CA TRP A 198 -1.58 27.32 -9.70
C TRP A 198 -2.22 26.96 -8.35
N VAL A 199 -1.85 25.83 -7.76
CA VAL A 199 -2.39 25.35 -6.48
C VAL A 199 -1.35 25.31 -5.36
N GLU A 200 -0.08 25.56 -5.66
CA GLU A 200 1.04 25.42 -4.73
C GLU A 200 0.81 26.17 -3.41
N GLN A 201 0.33 27.41 -3.49
CA GLN A 201 0.07 28.23 -2.29
C GLN A 201 -0.99 27.61 -1.37
N ALA A 202 -2.03 26.99 -1.95
CA ALA A 202 -3.06 26.26 -1.19
C ALA A 202 -2.51 24.95 -0.61
N CYS A 203 -1.47 24.38 -1.22
CA CYS A 203 -0.83 23.17 -0.74
C CYS A 203 0.15 23.39 0.42
N ILE A 204 0.70 24.58 0.67
CA ILE A 204 1.83 24.78 1.63
C ILE A 204 1.63 24.10 3.00
N ASN A 205 0.41 24.15 3.54
CA ASN A 205 0.07 23.53 4.84
C ASN A 205 -0.80 22.26 4.70
N ASN A 206 -0.98 21.75 3.48
CA ASN A 206 -1.76 20.57 3.17
C ASN A 206 -0.81 19.39 2.90
N LEU A 207 -0.81 18.39 3.79
CA LEU A 207 0.09 17.24 3.71
C LEU A 207 -0.10 16.46 2.40
N TYR A 208 -1.33 16.25 1.96
CA TYR A 208 -1.63 15.55 0.71
C TYR A 208 -1.08 16.29 -0.52
N GLY A 209 -1.38 17.58 -0.64
CA GLY A 209 -0.90 18.42 -1.72
C GLY A 209 0.63 18.46 -1.78
N ARG A 210 1.30 18.60 -0.63
CA ARG A 210 2.76 18.59 -0.55
C ARG A 210 3.38 17.24 -0.84
N THR A 211 2.70 16.15 -0.46
CA THR A 211 3.12 14.80 -0.83
C THR A 211 2.97 14.58 -2.34
N MET A 212 1.92 15.10 -2.97
CA MET A 212 1.74 15.04 -4.42
C MET A 212 2.76 15.88 -5.18
N GLN A 213 3.08 17.10 -4.72
CA GLN A 213 4.18 17.91 -5.26
C GLN A 213 5.47 17.11 -5.28
N PHE A 214 5.72 16.41 -4.18
CA PHE A 214 6.94 15.68 -3.99
C PHE A 214 7.02 14.41 -4.83
N ASN A 215 5.89 13.70 -4.96
CA ASN A 215 5.75 12.59 -5.90
C ASN A 215 6.08 13.06 -7.32
N LEU A 216 5.42 14.11 -7.81
CA LEU A 216 5.68 14.68 -9.13
C LEU A 216 7.16 15.00 -9.32
N ALA A 217 7.75 15.79 -8.43
CA ALA A 217 9.16 16.15 -8.48
C ALA A 217 10.08 14.92 -8.54
N SER A 218 9.81 13.90 -7.74
CA SER A 218 10.63 12.68 -7.67
C SER A 218 10.61 11.83 -8.95
N LEU A 219 9.64 12.03 -9.84
CA LEU A 219 9.49 11.27 -11.08
C LEU A 219 10.32 11.81 -12.25
N HIS A 220 10.77 13.07 -12.22
CA HIS A 220 11.46 13.67 -13.36
C HIS A 220 12.48 14.75 -13.06
N LEU A 221 12.55 15.28 -11.82
CA LEU A 221 13.55 16.29 -11.47
C LEU A 221 14.89 15.66 -11.04
N PRO A 222 16.00 16.42 -11.17
CA PRO A 222 17.28 16.04 -10.61
C PRO A 222 17.18 15.79 -9.10
N TYR A 223 17.87 14.76 -8.62
CA TYR A 223 17.85 14.37 -7.21
C TYR A 223 18.13 15.51 -6.22
N ASP A 224 19.07 16.41 -6.54
CA ASP A 224 19.43 17.52 -5.65
C ASP A 224 18.29 18.54 -5.46
N GLU A 225 17.45 18.74 -6.49
CA GLU A 225 16.27 19.59 -6.41
C GLU A 225 15.19 18.93 -5.54
N VAL A 226 14.96 17.64 -5.74
CA VAL A 226 14.04 16.83 -4.93
C VAL A 226 14.49 16.80 -3.46
N HIS A 227 15.80 16.71 -3.22
CA HIS A 227 16.39 16.79 -1.89
C HIS A 227 16.25 18.18 -1.24
N ALA A 228 16.28 19.27 -2.02
CA ALA A 228 15.96 20.60 -1.52
C ALA A 228 14.48 20.71 -1.13
N LEU A 229 13.58 20.17 -1.97
CA LEU A 229 12.14 20.12 -1.68
C LEU A 229 11.83 19.31 -0.41
N ALA A 230 12.56 18.22 -0.17
CA ALA A 230 12.45 17.41 1.05
C ALA A 230 12.73 18.24 2.32
N LYS A 231 13.73 19.13 2.29
CA LYS A 231 14.05 19.99 3.44
C LYS A 231 12.93 20.99 3.72
N ASP A 232 12.35 21.57 2.67
CA ASP A 232 11.21 22.49 2.80
C ASP A 232 9.98 21.75 3.35
N PHE A 233 9.67 20.57 2.82
CA PHE A 233 8.60 19.69 3.33
C PHE A 233 8.76 19.40 4.82
N LEU A 234 9.96 19.00 5.27
CA LEU A 234 10.22 18.68 6.68
C LEU A 234 10.18 19.90 7.61
N SER A 235 10.33 21.12 7.08
CA SER A 235 10.12 22.33 7.88
C SER A 235 8.66 22.53 8.31
N LYS A 236 7.71 21.97 7.55
CA LYS A 236 6.27 21.99 7.81
C LYS A 236 5.75 20.71 8.45
N PHE A 237 6.33 19.57 8.08
CA PHE A 237 5.88 18.23 8.45
C PHE A 237 7.01 17.39 9.07
N PRO A 238 7.65 17.83 10.18
CA PRO A 238 8.86 17.21 10.71
C PRO A 238 8.70 15.74 11.13
N GLN A 239 7.48 15.32 11.48
CA GLN A 239 7.15 13.95 11.86
C GLN A 239 7.05 12.99 10.66
N HIS A 240 6.98 13.51 9.42
CA HIS A 240 6.75 12.74 8.20
C HIS A 240 8.05 12.43 7.44
N LYS A 241 9.16 12.20 8.17
CA LYS A 241 10.46 11.83 7.57
C LYS A 241 10.36 10.61 6.64
N HIS A 242 9.54 9.62 6.99
CA HIS A 242 9.31 8.42 6.17
C HIS A 242 8.81 8.76 4.76
N ILE A 243 7.92 9.75 4.61
CA ILE A 243 7.45 10.22 3.29
C ILE A 243 8.64 10.73 2.48
N THR A 244 9.52 11.50 3.11
CA THR A 244 10.66 12.07 2.40
C THR A 244 11.73 11.07 2.02
N GLU A 245 12.03 10.11 2.88
CA GLU A 245 12.95 9.02 2.54
C GLU A 245 12.39 8.17 1.39
N PHE A 246 11.07 7.96 1.36
CA PHE A 246 10.39 7.22 0.30
C PHE A 246 10.48 7.93 -1.07
N TYR A 247 10.17 9.23 -1.14
CA TYR A 247 10.25 9.95 -2.41
C TYR A 247 11.68 10.28 -2.86
N LEU A 248 12.62 10.40 -1.92
CA LEU A 248 14.05 10.49 -2.27
C LEU A 248 14.60 9.16 -2.78
N LEU A 249 14.11 8.03 -2.26
CA LEU A 249 14.37 6.72 -2.85
C LEU A 249 13.85 6.65 -4.28
N GLN A 250 12.60 7.04 -4.52
CA GLN A 250 12.02 7.09 -5.87
C GLN A 250 12.85 7.98 -6.83
N SER A 251 13.22 9.18 -6.39
CA SER A 251 14.06 10.08 -7.18
C SER A 251 15.45 9.50 -7.46
N ALA A 252 16.07 8.84 -6.47
CA ALA A 252 17.35 8.17 -6.65
C ALA A 252 17.27 7.04 -7.69
N ILE A 253 16.16 6.30 -7.73
CA ILE A 253 15.93 5.26 -8.74
C ILE A 253 15.88 5.88 -10.15
N VAL A 254 15.01 6.87 -10.35
CA VAL A 254 14.82 7.55 -11.65
C VAL A 254 16.13 8.18 -12.16
N ASN A 255 16.95 8.72 -11.25
CA ASN A 255 18.23 9.33 -11.59
C ASN A 255 19.39 8.31 -11.69
N GLY A 256 19.16 7.01 -11.52
CA GLY A 256 20.20 5.98 -11.58
C GLY A 256 21.25 6.04 -10.46
N LEU A 257 20.90 6.63 -9.31
CA LEU A 257 21.81 6.88 -8.19
C LEU A 257 21.81 5.71 -7.19
N VAL A 258 22.49 4.63 -7.54
CA VAL A 258 22.50 3.36 -6.79
C VAL A 258 22.89 3.54 -5.31
N ASP A 259 23.92 4.35 -5.01
CA ASP A 259 24.34 4.58 -3.62
C ASP A 259 23.28 5.34 -2.81
N LYS A 260 22.49 6.21 -3.46
CA LYS A 260 21.40 6.93 -2.82
C LYS A 260 20.19 6.03 -2.58
N VAL A 261 19.92 5.10 -3.49
CA VAL A 261 18.90 4.06 -3.28
C VAL A 261 19.22 3.25 -2.02
N GLU A 262 20.47 2.83 -1.86
CA GLU A 262 20.89 2.10 -0.66
C GLU A 262 20.79 2.94 0.61
N TYR A 263 21.23 4.20 0.55
CA TYR A 263 21.12 5.13 1.66
C TYR A 263 19.67 5.32 2.14
N HIS A 264 18.73 5.56 1.22
CA HIS A 264 17.32 5.78 1.57
C HIS A 264 16.63 4.49 2.00
N ASN A 265 16.96 3.34 1.39
CA ASN A 265 16.52 2.03 1.85
C ASN A 265 16.94 1.78 3.32
N GLN A 266 18.21 2.03 3.66
CA GLN A 266 18.70 1.88 5.03
C GLN A 266 17.96 2.79 6.02
N ASN A 267 17.60 4.01 5.62
CA ASN A 267 16.82 4.92 6.46
C ASN A 267 15.35 4.49 6.62
N LEU A 268 14.78 3.83 5.61
CA LEU A 268 13.40 3.31 5.64
C LEU A 268 13.29 2.02 6.44
N GLN A 269 14.31 1.16 6.47
CA GLN A 269 14.26 -0.14 7.16
C GLN A 269 13.83 -0.06 8.63
N PRO A 270 14.33 0.88 9.47
CA PRO A 270 13.84 1.01 10.85
C PRO A 270 12.36 1.41 10.94
N LEU A 271 11.83 2.07 9.91
CA LEU A 271 10.48 2.62 9.87
C LEU A 271 9.48 1.64 9.27
N LEU A 272 9.90 0.95 8.20
CA LEU A 272 9.06 0.14 7.34
C LEU A 272 9.46 -1.33 7.35
N GLY A 273 10.52 -1.73 8.05
CA GLY A 273 11.06 -3.10 8.04
C GLY A 273 11.87 -3.45 6.79
N PHE A 274 12.45 -4.65 6.79
CA PHE A 274 13.11 -5.19 5.60
C PHE A 274 12.08 -5.71 4.61
N ASP A 275 12.19 -5.31 3.35
CA ASP A 275 11.34 -5.77 2.26
C ASP A 275 12.19 -6.14 1.03
N PRO A 276 12.09 -7.36 0.49
CA PRO A 276 12.79 -7.73 -0.73
C PRO A 276 12.45 -6.90 -1.96
N VAL A 277 11.35 -6.12 -1.96
CA VAL A 277 11.06 -5.13 -3.02
C VAL A 277 12.22 -4.15 -3.21
N TYR A 278 13.02 -3.85 -2.17
CA TYR A 278 14.17 -2.98 -2.31
C TYR A 278 15.26 -3.52 -3.26
N PHE A 279 15.34 -4.83 -3.48
CA PHE A 279 16.23 -5.39 -4.51
C PHE A 279 15.79 -4.94 -5.92
N VAL A 280 14.48 -4.86 -6.16
CA VAL A 280 13.90 -4.43 -7.44
C VAL A 280 14.19 -2.95 -7.69
N TYR A 281 14.09 -2.12 -6.66
CA TYR A 281 14.42 -0.69 -6.75
C TYR A 281 15.89 -0.46 -7.07
N LYS A 282 16.77 -1.22 -6.42
CA LYS A 282 18.18 -1.21 -6.77
C LYS A 282 18.42 -1.68 -8.19
N SER A 283 17.70 -2.72 -8.65
CA SER A 283 17.74 -3.15 -10.04
C SER A 283 17.36 -2.02 -11.00
N TRP A 284 16.25 -1.31 -10.78
CA TRP A 284 15.85 -0.19 -11.64
C TRP A 284 16.87 0.94 -11.67
N ALA A 285 17.46 1.29 -10.53
CA ALA A 285 18.52 2.30 -10.48
C ALA A 285 19.77 1.84 -11.24
N LEU A 286 20.14 0.56 -11.14
CA LEU A 286 21.23 -0.03 -11.92
C LEU A 286 20.92 -0.02 -13.41
N ASN A 287 19.67 -0.29 -13.79
CA ASN A 287 19.22 -0.21 -15.18
C ASN A 287 19.37 1.23 -15.73
N HIS A 288 18.86 2.23 -15.00
CA HIS A 288 19.05 3.65 -15.36
C HIS A 288 20.52 4.07 -15.41
N ALA A 289 21.40 3.42 -14.64
CA ALA A 289 22.85 3.62 -14.68
C ALA A 289 23.56 2.77 -15.76
N ASN A 290 22.82 2.06 -16.62
CA ASN A 290 23.34 1.15 -17.65
C ASN A 290 24.25 0.03 -17.09
N ARG A 291 23.99 -0.42 -15.86
CA ARG A 291 24.68 -1.52 -15.15
C ARG A 291 23.83 -2.78 -15.16
N LEU A 292 23.48 -3.21 -16.36
CA LEU A 292 22.46 -4.24 -16.64
C LEU A 292 22.75 -5.62 -16.02
N GLU A 293 24.00 -6.07 -15.98
CA GLU A 293 24.34 -7.38 -15.38
C GLU A 293 24.14 -7.39 -13.86
N GLU A 294 24.46 -6.29 -13.19
CA GLU A 294 24.21 -6.14 -11.75
C GLU A 294 22.72 -6.01 -11.46
N SER A 295 21.97 -5.37 -12.37
CA SER A 295 20.51 -5.31 -12.34
C SER A 295 19.90 -6.72 -12.33
N LEU A 296 20.38 -7.63 -13.19
CA LEU A 296 19.95 -9.03 -13.20
C LEU A 296 20.21 -9.74 -11.86
N GLN A 297 21.37 -9.53 -11.24
CA GLN A 297 21.71 -10.13 -9.94
C GLN A 297 20.77 -9.66 -8.82
N MET A 298 20.34 -8.39 -8.87
CA MET A 298 19.36 -7.87 -7.91
C MET A 298 17.97 -8.47 -8.15
N LEU A 299 17.56 -8.67 -9.41
CA LEU A 299 16.31 -9.38 -9.71
C LEU A 299 16.36 -10.86 -9.30
N ASP A 300 17.50 -11.53 -9.42
CA ASP A 300 17.68 -12.89 -8.89
C ASP A 300 17.48 -12.93 -7.37
N SER A 301 17.97 -11.90 -6.66
CA SER A 301 17.75 -11.76 -5.22
C SER A 301 16.27 -11.51 -4.90
N ALA A 302 15.60 -10.64 -5.65
CA ALA A 302 14.17 -10.37 -5.49
C ALA A 302 13.32 -11.65 -5.70
N ILE A 303 13.60 -12.39 -6.78
CA ILE A 303 12.93 -13.66 -7.12
C ILE A 303 13.18 -14.72 -6.05
N PHE A 304 14.39 -14.81 -5.50
CA PHE A 304 14.70 -15.76 -4.43
C PHE A 304 13.80 -15.56 -3.20
N TYR A 305 13.55 -14.31 -2.81
CA TYR A 305 12.74 -14.01 -1.62
C TYR A 305 11.23 -13.92 -1.90
N MET A 306 10.83 -13.61 -3.13
CA MET A 306 9.42 -13.43 -3.53
C MET A 306 9.18 -14.05 -4.92
N PRO A 307 9.28 -15.39 -5.04
CA PRO A 307 9.21 -16.08 -6.33
C PRO A 307 7.84 -16.00 -6.99
N GLN A 308 6.80 -15.62 -6.26
CA GLN A 308 5.42 -15.46 -6.71
C GLN A 308 5.17 -14.15 -7.49
N VAL A 309 6.11 -13.20 -7.47
CA VAL A 309 5.90 -11.88 -8.10
C VAL A 309 6.32 -11.91 -9.57
N TYR A 310 5.33 -11.95 -10.45
CA TYR A 310 5.50 -12.05 -11.91
C TYR A 310 6.37 -10.92 -12.50
N ASP A 311 6.17 -9.68 -12.03
CA ASP A 311 6.87 -8.48 -12.51
C ASP A 311 8.40 -8.65 -12.52
N PHE A 312 8.97 -9.40 -11.57
CA PHE A 312 10.43 -9.53 -11.48
C PHE A 312 11.00 -10.35 -12.63
N TYR A 313 10.24 -11.34 -13.09
CA TYR A 313 10.63 -12.14 -14.23
C TYR A 313 10.51 -11.34 -15.53
N HIS A 314 9.49 -10.49 -15.64
CA HIS A 314 9.34 -9.57 -16.78
C HIS A 314 10.47 -8.54 -16.84
N ASN A 315 10.84 -7.93 -15.71
CA ASN A 315 11.96 -6.99 -15.66
C ASN A 315 13.27 -7.64 -16.15
N LYS A 316 13.47 -8.95 -15.92
CA LYS A 316 14.62 -9.67 -16.49
C LYS A 316 14.53 -9.82 -18.01
N LEU A 317 13.34 -10.00 -18.59
CA LEU A 317 13.16 -10.07 -20.04
C LEU A 317 13.61 -8.77 -20.72
N ASP A 318 13.23 -7.63 -20.15
CA ASP A 318 13.64 -6.30 -20.66
C ASP A 318 15.16 -6.18 -20.66
N ILE A 319 15.81 -6.54 -19.55
CA ILE A 319 17.27 -6.46 -19.45
C ILE A 319 17.99 -7.45 -20.39
N TYR A 320 17.51 -8.69 -20.51
CA TYR A 320 18.09 -9.64 -21.47
C TYR A 320 17.96 -9.14 -22.90
N TYR A 321 16.82 -8.53 -23.24
CA TYR A 321 16.59 -7.97 -24.56
C TYR A 321 17.55 -6.82 -24.86
N GLU A 322 17.75 -5.89 -23.91
CA GLU A 322 18.70 -4.79 -24.02
C GLU A 322 20.16 -5.28 -24.17
N LEU A 323 20.53 -6.31 -23.40
CA LEU A 323 21.83 -6.98 -23.51
C LEU A 323 21.98 -7.85 -24.77
N ARG A 324 20.93 -8.01 -25.57
CA ARG A 324 20.86 -8.90 -26.75
C ARG A 324 21.15 -10.37 -26.41
N LYS A 325 20.85 -10.78 -25.18
CA LYS A 325 21.00 -12.15 -24.66
C LYS A 325 19.74 -12.97 -24.94
N TYR A 326 19.43 -13.15 -26.23
CA TYR A 326 18.13 -13.72 -26.63
C TYR A 326 17.99 -15.21 -26.28
N ASN A 327 19.09 -15.97 -26.19
CA ASN A 327 19.03 -17.38 -25.79
C ASN A 327 18.69 -17.52 -24.29
N GLU A 328 19.30 -16.67 -23.46
CA GLU A 328 19.00 -16.57 -22.03
C GLU A 328 17.57 -16.07 -21.80
N MET A 329 17.13 -15.09 -22.60
CA MET A 329 15.75 -14.61 -22.60
C MET A 329 14.75 -15.74 -22.92
N LEU A 330 15.01 -16.53 -23.97
CA LEU A 330 14.18 -17.70 -24.31
C LEU A 330 14.16 -18.73 -23.17
N THR A 331 15.33 -19.02 -22.58
CA THR A 331 15.41 -19.91 -21.41
C THR A 331 14.56 -19.37 -20.25
N HIS A 332 14.57 -18.04 -20.04
CA HIS A 332 13.80 -17.39 -19.00
C HIS A 332 12.29 -17.39 -19.27
N LEU A 333 11.85 -17.33 -20.54
CA LEU A 333 10.44 -17.54 -20.89
C LEU A 333 9.94 -18.93 -20.49
N TYR A 334 10.76 -19.98 -20.66
CA TYR A 334 10.43 -21.32 -20.15
C TYR A 334 10.36 -21.38 -18.62
N VAL A 335 11.21 -20.62 -17.91
CA VAL A 335 11.12 -20.50 -16.45
C VAL A 335 9.79 -19.87 -16.05
N ILE A 336 9.39 -18.78 -16.72
CA ILE A 336 8.09 -18.12 -16.48
C ILE A 336 6.95 -19.13 -16.65
N ASP A 337 6.92 -19.89 -17.75
CA ASP A 337 5.88 -20.88 -18.03
C ASP A 337 5.84 -22.05 -17.04
N SER A 338 6.95 -22.31 -16.33
CA SER A 338 7.01 -23.36 -15.30
C SER A 338 6.43 -22.91 -13.95
N ILE A 339 6.27 -21.60 -13.75
CA ILE A 339 5.85 -21.00 -12.47
C ILE A 339 4.47 -20.38 -12.59
N PHE A 340 4.19 -19.71 -13.72
CA PHE A 340 2.97 -18.96 -13.97
C PHE A 340 2.16 -19.60 -15.09
N ALA A 341 0.84 -19.67 -14.89
CA ALA A 341 -0.06 -20.17 -15.92
C ALA A 341 0.00 -19.25 -17.16
N PRO A 342 0.31 -19.78 -18.35
CA PRO A 342 0.39 -18.98 -19.56
C PRO A 342 -1.00 -18.44 -19.92
N THR A 343 -1.05 -17.20 -20.40
CA THR A 343 -2.28 -16.57 -20.92
C THR A 343 -2.23 -16.42 -22.44
N ASP A 344 -3.41 -16.30 -23.06
CA ASP A 344 -3.55 -16.02 -24.49
C ASP A 344 -3.00 -14.63 -24.89
N LYS A 345 -2.81 -13.73 -23.92
CA LYS A 345 -2.28 -12.38 -24.13
C LYS A 345 -0.76 -12.32 -24.09
N ASP A 346 -0.11 -13.28 -23.45
CA ASP A 346 1.34 -13.25 -23.22
C ASP A 346 2.11 -13.31 -24.55
N VAL A 347 1.79 -14.24 -25.45
CA VAL A 347 2.50 -14.35 -26.74
C VAL A 347 2.36 -13.07 -27.56
N PRO A 348 1.15 -12.51 -27.79
CA PRO A 348 1.00 -11.20 -28.43
C PRO A 348 1.81 -10.08 -27.75
N PHE A 349 1.87 -10.05 -26.42
CA PHE A 349 2.68 -9.08 -25.68
C PHE A 349 4.18 -9.25 -25.96
N ILE A 350 4.70 -10.47 -25.88
CA ILE A 350 6.12 -10.78 -26.12
C ILE A 350 6.51 -10.45 -27.56
N GLU A 351 5.69 -10.81 -28.55
CA GLU A 351 5.95 -10.52 -29.97
C GLU A 351 6.00 -9.01 -30.25
N LYS A 352 5.10 -8.25 -29.61
CA LYS A 352 5.06 -6.79 -29.73
C LYS A 352 6.25 -6.13 -29.03
N SER A 353 6.61 -6.60 -27.84
CA SER A 353 7.62 -5.96 -26.98
C SER A 353 9.04 -6.33 -27.39
N TYR A 354 9.25 -7.54 -27.93
CA TYR A 354 10.57 -8.10 -28.22
C TYR A 354 10.68 -8.65 -29.65
N PRO A 355 10.54 -7.80 -30.69
CA PRO A 355 10.45 -8.24 -32.08
C PRO A 355 11.69 -9.00 -32.59
N GLU A 356 12.87 -8.84 -31.97
CA GLU A 356 14.05 -9.62 -32.34
C GLU A 356 13.91 -11.12 -32.06
N LEU A 357 13.05 -11.52 -31.12
CA LEU A 357 12.76 -12.94 -30.87
C LEU A 357 12.06 -13.62 -32.05
N LEU A 358 11.30 -12.87 -32.86
CA LEU A 358 10.62 -13.39 -34.07
C LEU A 358 11.58 -13.95 -35.12
N LYS A 359 12.87 -13.62 -35.02
CA LYS A 359 13.91 -14.13 -35.93
C LYS A 359 14.48 -15.47 -35.48
N LEU A 360 14.16 -15.91 -34.26
CA LEU A 360 14.71 -17.11 -33.66
C LEU A 360 13.76 -18.28 -33.84
N LYS A 361 14.22 -19.33 -34.52
CA LYS A 361 13.44 -20.58 -34.65
C LYS A 361 13.00 -21.15 -33.29
N ALA A 362 13.87 -21.05 -32.28
CA ALA A 362 13.56 -21.51 -30.92
C ALA A 362 12.40 -20.74 -30.27
N PHE A 363 12.12 -19.50 -30.69
CA PHE A 363 10.94 -18.76 -30.22
C PHE A 363 9.65 -19.33 -30.80
N ASP A 364 9.64 -19.74 -32.08
CA ASP A 364 8.51 -20.43 -32.67
C ASP A 364 8.25 -21.80 -32.02
N GLU A 365 9.32 -22.49 -31.62
CA GLU A 365 9.24 -23.74 -30.86
C GLU A 365 8.63 -23.50 -29.47
N TRP A 366 9.06 -22.48 -28.73
CA TRP A 366 8.46 -22.07 -27.45
C TRP A 366 6.97 -21.73 -27.58
N LYS A 367 6.59 -20.90 -28.56
CA LYS A 367 5.17 -20.57 -28.84
C LYS A 367 4.33 -21.83 -29.12
N SER A 368 4.87 -22.74 -29.92
CA SER A 368 4.18 -23.99 -30.29
C SER A 368 3.97 -24.90 -29.07
N GLN A 369 4.91 -24.93 -28.13
CA GLN A 369 4.81 -25.74 -26.91
C GLN A 369 3.78 -25.17 -25.91
N ARG A 370 3.64 -23.84 -25.83
CA ARG A 370 2.59 -23.20 -25.01
C ARG A 370 1.17 -23.56 -25.42
N LEU A 371 0.92 -23.72 -26.72
CA LEU A 371 -0.41 -24.10 -27.26
C LEU A 371 -0.87 -25.49 -26.81
N PHE A 372 0.04 -26.37 -26.38
CA PHE A 372 -0.31 -27.68 -25.82
C PHE A 372 -0.71 -27.59 -24.34
N LEU A 373 -0.26 -26.56 -23.60
CA LEU A 373 -0.58 -26.37 -22.19
C LEU A 373 -1.95 -25.69 -21.97
N SER A 374 -2.42 -24.88 -22.93
CA SER A 374 -3.72 -24.18 -22.85
C SER A 374 -4.95 -25.08 -23.07
N ASN A 375 -4.76 -26.35 -23.45
CA ASN A 375 -5.84 -27.31 -23.74
C ASN A 375 -5.98 -28.40 -22.66
N SER A 376 -5.31 -28.25 -21.53
CA SER A 376 -5.29 -29.26 -20.46
C SER A 376 -5.79 -28.73 -19.12
N TYR A 377 -6.93 -28.04 -19.10
CA TYR A 377 -7.80 -27.91 -17.91
C TYR A 377 -9.26 -27.78 -18.29
#